data_AF-X1CVT7-F1
#
_entry.id   AF-X1CVT7-F1
#
_cell.length_a   1.000
_cell.length_b   1.000
_cell.length_c   1.000
_cell.angle_alpha   90.00
_cell.angle_beta   90.00
_cell.angle_gamma   90.00
#
_symmetry.space_group_name_H-M   'P 1'
#
loop_
_entity.id
_entity.type
_entity.pdbx_description
1 polymer ?
#
loop_
_entity_poly.entity_id
_entity_poly.type
_entity_poly.pdbx_seq_one_letter_code
_entity_poly.pdbx_strand_id
1 'polypeptide(L)' 'MPTQEEFEIARARIEAMPENIGIATLRFGAIPKDSALAHIDAKDEIGNFLVNLQMNYMRSLKEIK' A
#
# COMPACT_ATOMS: atom_id res chain seq x y z
N MET A 1 -8.06 10.61 -5.25
CA MET A 1 -7.99 9.85 -3.99
C MET A 1 -8.51 8.45 -4.25
N PRO A 2 -7.90 7.40 -3.70
CA PRO A 2 -8.39 6.03 -3.82
C PRO A 2 -9.79 5.86 -3.21
N THR A 3 -10.54 4.87 -3.69
CA THR A 3 -11.86 4.51 -3.13
C THR A 3 -11.70 3.76 -1.80
N GLN A 4 -12.77 3.70 -1.01
CA GLN A 4 -12.79 2.91 0.23
C GLN A 4 -12.42 1.44 -0.01
N GLU A 5 -12.92 0.85 -1.09
CA GLU A 5 -12.59 -0.52 -1.49
C GLU A 5 -11.10 -0.68 -1.83
N GLU A 6 -10.49 0.29 -2.54
CA GLU A 6 -9.06 0.26 -2.83
C GLU A 6 -8.20 0.34 -1.55
N PHE A 7 -8.64 1.11 -0.56
CA PHE A 7 -8.02 1.15 0.78
C PHE A 7 -8.10 -0.21 1.47
N GLU A 8 -9.27 -0.85 1.48
CA GLU A 8 -9.48 -2.16 2.12
C GLU A 8 -8.62 -3.25 1.46
N ILE A 9 -8.57 -3.27 0.12
CA ILE A 9 -7.73 -4.22 -0.62
C ILE A 9 -6.24 -3.99 -0.31
N ALA A 10 -5.77 -2.74 -0.35
CA ALA A 10 -4.38 -2.43 -0.05
C ALA A 10 -4.01 -2.79 1.39
N ARG A 11 -4.89 -2.49 2.36
CA ARG A 11 -4.71 -2.83 3.78
C ARG A 11 -4.57 -4.34 3.95
N ALA A 12 -5.50 -5.12 3.42
CA ALA A 12 -5.50 -6.58 3.53
C ALA A 12 -4.22 -7.21 2.94
N ARG A 13 -3.71 -6.65 1.83
CA ARG A 13 -2.45 -7.09 1.22
C ARG A 13 -1.24 -6.81 2.10
N ILE A 14 -1.18 -5.62 2.72
CA ILE A 14 -0.08 -5.28 3.65
C ILE A 14 -0.19 -6.08 4.94
N GLU A 15 -1.39 -6.31 5.44
CA GLU A 15 -1.63 -7.14 6.62
C GLU A 15 -1.17 -8.59 6.43
N ALA A 16 -1.30 -9.14 5.21
CA ALA A 16 -0.81 -10.47 4.86
C ALA A 16 0.72 -10.57 4.70
N MET A 17 1.45 -9.45 4.72
CA MET A 17 2.92 -9.44 4.67
C MET A 17 3.53 -9.97 5.98
N PRO A 18 4.69 -10.67 5.94
CA PRO A 18 5.46 -10.98 7.15
C PRO A 18 5.78 -9.73 8.00
N GLU A 19 5.89 -9.91 9.32
CA GLU A 19 6.09 -8.78 10.26
C GLU A 19 7.45 -8.09 10.10
N ASN A 20 8.46 -8.84 9.69
CA ASN A 20 9.84 -8.35 9.55
C ASN A 20 10.13 -7.66 8.21
N ILE A 21 9.11 -7.42 7.38
CA ILE A 21 9.29 -6.76 6.08
C ILE A 21 8.62 -5.39 6.03
N GLY A 22 9.23 -4.48 5.27
CA GLY A 22 8.72 -3.14 5.00
C GLY A 22 8.61 -2.88 3.51
N ILE A 23 7.91 -1.81 3.16
CA ILE A 23 7.73 -1.36 1.78
C ILE A 23 8.80 -0.30 1.51
N ALA A 24 9.76 -0.63 0.65
CA ALA A 24 10.74 0.33 0.17
C ALA A 24 10.10 1.24 -0.88
N THR A 25 10.10 2.54 -0.61
CA THR A 25 9.61 3.57 -1.52
C THR A 25 10.74 4.54 -1.85
N LEU A 26 10.78 5.04 -3.08
CA LEU A 26 11.78 6.05 -3.46
C LEU A 26 11.52 7.41 -2.79
N ARG A 27 10.25 7.72 -2.46
CA ARG A 27 9.83 9.03 -1.95
C ARG A 27 9.90 9.14 -0.43
N PHE A 28 9.54 8.10 0.30
CA PHE A 28 9.40 8.10 1.75
C PHE A 28 10.36 7.13 2.45
N GLY A 29 11.27 6.51 1.69
CA GLY A 29 12.18 5.49 2.21
C GLY A 29 11.48 4.16 2.50
N ALA A 30 12.08 3.37 3.39
CA ALA A 30 11.52 2.11 3.84
C ALA A 30 10.46 2.35 4.93
N ILE A 31 9.24 1.88 4.68
CA ILE A 31 8.11 2.00 5.59
C ILE A 31 7.83 0.61 6.18
N PRO A 32 8.03 0.39 7.50
CA PRO A 32 7.67 -0.88 8.15
C PRO A 32 6.17 -1.19 8.04
N LYS A 33 5.81 -2.49 8.09
CA LYS A 33 4.42 -2.96 7.98
C LYS A 33 3.45 -2.20 8.89
N ASP A 34 3.74 -2.11 10.18
CA ASP A 34 2.84 -1.48 11.16
C ASP A 34 2.64 0.02 10.86
N SER A 35 3.69 0.70 10.43
CA SER A 35 3.61 2.10 10.01
C SER A 35 2.78 2.25 8.73
N ALA A 36 2.96 1.34 7.77
CA ALA A 36 2.18 1.34 6.53
C ALA A 36 0.68 1.15 6.80
N LEU A 37 0.32 0.24 7.71
CA LEU A 37 -1.08 0.03 8.13
C LEU A 37 -1.64 1.28 8.81
N ALA A 38 -0.88 1.90 9.73
CA ALA A 38 -1.30 3.13 10.40
C ALA A 38 -1.56 4.28 9.40
N HIS A 39 -0.71 4.47 8.40
CA HIS A 39 -0.89 5.47 7.35
C HIS A 39 -2.12 5.19 6.47
N ILE A 40 -2.36 3.92 6.13
CA ILE A 40 -3.53 3.50 5.36
C ILE A 40 -4.82 3.75 6.14
N ASP A 41 -4.87 3.39 7.42
CA ASP A 41 -6.03 3.60 8.28
C ASP A 41 -6.29 5.10 8.51
N ALA A 42 -5.23 5.91 8.64
CA ALA A 42 -5.30 7.36 8.76
C ALA A 42 -5.68 8.08 7.45
N LYS A 43 -5.61 7.39 6.30
CA LYS A 43 -5.85 7.95 4.95
C LYS A 43 -5.04 9.22 4.67
N ASP A 44 -3.84 9.30 5.23
CA ASP A 44 -2.95 10.45 5.05
C ASP A 44 -2.21 10.41 3.70
N GLU A 45 -1.28 11.34 3.47
CA GLU A 45 -0.53 11.40 2.21
C GLU A 45 0.22 10.10 1.91
N ILE A 46 0.85 9.50 2.92
CA ILE A 46 1.61 8.26 2.78
C ILE A 46 0.66 7.10 2.53
N GLY A 47 -0.47 7.03 3.25
CA GLY A 47 -1.52 6.03 3.05
C GLY A 47 -2.07 6.07 1.62
N ASN A 48 -2.44 7.25 1.14
CA ASN A 48 -2.89 7.46 -0.23
C ASN A 48 -1.83 7.02 -1.25
N PHE A 49 -0.55 7.33 -0.99
CA PHE A 49 0.55 6.91 -1.86
C PHE A 49 0.68 5.39 -1.91
N LEU A 50 0.66 4.71 -0.76
CA LEU A 50 0.79 3.26 -0.64
C LEU A 50 -0.36 2.53 -1.34
N VAL A 51 -1.59 2.99 -1.19
CA VAL A 51 -2.76 2.41 -1.87
C VAL A 51 -2.59 2.54 -3.38
N ASN A 52 -2.25 3.74 -3.88
CA ASN A 52 -2.03 3.94 -5.31
C ASN A 52 -0.90 3.07 -5.85
N LEU A 53 0.21 2.92 -5.11
CA LEU A 53 1.31 2.03 -5.47
C LEU A 53 0.82 0.58 -5.63
N GLN A 54 0.05 0.06 -4.66
CA GLN A 54 -0.51 -1.29 -4.72
C GLN A 54 -1.48 -1.45 -5.88
N MET A 55 -2.38 -0.49 -6.10
CA MET A 55 -3.38 -0.57 -7.18
C MET A 55 -2.72 -0.51 -8.56
N ASN A 56 -1.73 0.36 -8.73
CA ASN A 56 -0.98 0.47 -9.98
C ASN A 56 -0.19 -0.82 -10.28
N TYR A 57 0.42 -1.43 -9.26
CA TYR A 57 1.05 -2.74 -9.42
C TYR A 57 0.04 -3.81 -9.84
N MET A 58 -1.15 -3.88 -9.22
CA MET A 58 -2.16 -4.86 -9.63
C MET A 58 -2.70 -4.62 -11.04
N ARG A 59 -2.83 -3.35 -11.46
CA ARG A 59 -3.25 -2.99 -12.82
C ARG A 59 -2.19 -3.41 -13.84
N SER A 60 -0.90 -3.21 -13.56
CA SER A 60 0.16 -3.62 -14.48
C SER A 60 0.20 -5.14 -14.68
N LEU A 61 -0.13 -5.93 -13.65
CA LEU A 61 -0.25 -7.39 -13.80
C LEU A 61 -1.34 -7.82 -14.79
N LYS A 62 -2.39 -7.01 -15.01
CA LYS A 62 -3.42 -7.30 -16.02
C LYS A 62 -2.96 -7.00 -17.45
N GLU A 63 -2.00 -6.09 -17.60
CA GLU A 63 -1.42 -5.69 -18.89
C GLU A 63 -0.28 -6.63 -19.33
N ILE A 64 0.27 -7.44 -18.41
CA ILE A 64 1.17 -8.57 -18.73
C ILE A 64 0.32 -9.76 -19.21
N LYS A 65 -0.39 -9.57 -20.33
CA LYS A 65 -1.09 -10.63 -21.07
C LYS A 65 -0.52 -10.77 -22.46
#